data_AF-K7I6X3-F1
#
_entry.id   AF-K7I6X3-F1
#
_cell.length_a   1.000
_cell.length_b   1.000
_cell.length_c   1.000
_cell.angle_alpha   90.00
_cell.angle_beta   90.00
_cell.angle_gamma   90.00
#
_symmetry.space_group_name_H-M   'P 1'
#
loop_
_entity.id
_entity.type
_entity.pdbx_description
1 polymer ?
#
loop_
_entity_poly.entity_id
_entity_poly.type
_entity_poly.pdbx_seq_one_letter_code
_entity_poly.pdbx_strand_id
1 'polypeptide(L)'
;MRRVRACACYQWSTFAPGHSPLLRVTTYCSFTKKASALHKTSNQEATDTQAREERQEIQERQDTGRCRIPGAPGQPGVKGPRGDDGLPGRNGLDGLPGRSGPAGFPGPLALEVKNPPGAPGDNGYPGEKGYPGLPGDNGLPGPPGKAGYPGASGVDGYPGQPGLPGIGGGNGDQGYQGERGRPGLPGLPGTPGYPGGPGGWAPSRGFTFAKHSQTTAVPQCPPGASQLWEGYSLLYVQGNGRASGQDLGQPGSCLSKFNTMPFMFCNMNSVCHVSSRNDYSFWLSTDEPMTPMMNPVTGTAIRPYISRCAVCEVPTQIIAVHSQDTSVPQCPQGWSGMWSGYSFVMHTAAGAEGTGQSLQSPGSCLEEFRAVPFIECHGRGTCNYYATNHGFWLSIVDQDKQFRKPMSQTLKAGGLKDRVSRCQVCLKNR
;
A
#
# COMPACT_ATOMS: atom_id res chain seq x y z
N MET A 1 -72.80 -4.40 -27.29
CA MET A 1 -73.11 -4.83 -28.67
C MET A 1 -71.80 -5.08 -29.42
N ARG A 2 -71.80 -6.06 -30.34
CA ARG A 2 -70.69 -6.63 -31.15
C ARG A 2 -69.86 -7.68 -30.38
N ARG A 3 -70.21 -8.98 -30.44
CA ARG A 3 -70.13 -10.01 -31.51
C ARG A 3 -68.69 -10.45 -31.89
N VAL A 4 -68.32 -11.62 -31.36
CA VAL A 4 -67.84 -12.88 -32.00
C VAL A 4 -66.75 -12.84 -33.08
N ARG A 5 -65.69 -13.66 -32.89
CA ARG A 5 -65.10 -14.72 -33.77
C ARG A 5 -63.72 -15.13 -33.16
N ALA A 6 -63.43 -16.32 -32.62
CA ALA A 6 -63.45 -17.73 -33.08
C ALA A 6 -62.17 -18.19 -33.83
N CYS A 7 -61.64 -19.36 -33.38
CA CYS A 7 -60.72 -20.34 -34.02
C CYS A 7 -59.21 -20.00 -34.13
N ALA A 8 -58.24 -20.92 -34.00
CA ALA A 8 -58.22 -22.37 -33.69
C ALA A 8 -56.80 -22.81 -33.25
N CYS A 9 -56.73 -23.93 -32.52
CA CYS A 9 -55.53 -24.67 -32.12
C CYS A 9 -54.87 -25.44 -33.27
N TYR A 10 -53.59 -25.79 -33.10
CA TYR A 10 -53.09 -27.15 -33.42
C TYR A 10 -52.15 -27.63 -32.31
N GLN A 11 -52.56 -28.70 -31.63
CA GLN A 11 -51.72 -29.61 -30.83
C GLN A 11 -51.12 -30.67 -31.75
N TRP A 12 -49.94 -31.18 -31.40
CA TRP A 12 -49.63 -32.60 -31.55
C TRP A 12 -49.15 -33.13 -30.20
N SER A 13 -49.86 -34.12 -29.69
CA SER A 13 -49.55 -34.91 -28.50
C SER A 13 -49.71 -36.37 -28.88
N THR A 14 -48.74 -37.22 -28.53
CA THR A 14 -48.86 -38.68 -28.57
C THR A 14 -48.92 -39.26 -27.16
N PHE A 15 -49.65 -40.36 -27.08
CA PHE A 15 -50.44 -40.90 -25.96
C PHE A 15 -49.68 -41.73 -24.90
N ALA A 16 -50.40 -41.92 -23.79
CA ALA A 16 -50.25 -42.74 -22.55
C ALA A 16 -50.17 -44.28 -22.80
N PRO A 17 -50.34 -45.25 -21.84
CA PRO A 17 -50.74 -45.25 -20.40
C PRO A 17 -49.86 -46.21 -19.52
N GLY A 18 -50.04 -46.53 -18.23
CA GLY A 18 -51.01 -46.30 -17.15
C GLY A 18 -50.81 -47.40 -16.08
N HIS A 19 -50.95 -47.09 -14.78
CA HIS A 19 -51.53 -47.96 -13.72
C HIS A 19 -51.56 -47.20 -12.37
N SER A 20 -52.73 -47.17 -11.77
CA SER A 20 -53.12 -46.57 -10.46
C SER A 20 -53.54 -47.69 -9.48
N PRO A 21 -54.14 -47.43 -8.30
CA PRO A 21 -53.76 -46.59 -7.15
C PRO A 21 -53.89 -47.36 -5.80
N LEU A 22 -53.54 -46.73 -4.66
CA LEU A 22 -54.29 -46.91 -3.41
C LEU A 22 -54.24 -45.64 -2.54
N LEU A 23 -55.42 -45.25 -2.08
CA LEU A 23 -55.78 -44.04 -1.32
C LEU A 23 -55.28 -44.05 0.14
N ARG A 24 -54.99 -42.85 0.68
CA ARG A 24 -55.80 -42.28 1.79
C ARG A 24 -55.65 -40.76 1.91
N VAL A 25 -56.81 -40.13 2.06
CA VAL A 25 -57.17 -38.70 2.17
C VAL A 25 -57.00 -38.24 3.62
N THR A 26 -56.55 -37.01 3.91
CA THR A 26 -57.38 -35.87 4.41
C THR A 26 -56.48 -34.61 4.51
N THR A 27 -56.68 -33.55 3.71
CA THR A 27 -57.58 -32.37 3.87
C THR A 27 -56.84 -31.16 4.48
N TYR A 28 -56.40 -30.19 3.65
CA TYR A 28 -56.89 -28.80 3.46
C TYR A 28 -56.88 -27.93 4.74
N CYS A 29 -56.42 -26.67 4.75
CA CYS A 29 -56.68 -25.60 3.81
C CYS A 29 -55.61 -24.48 3.90
N SER A 30 -55.15 -24.01 2.76
CA SER A 30 -54.55 -22.67 2.56
C SER A 30 -55.53 -21.84 1.71
N PHE A 31 -55.16 -20.60 1.37
CA PHE A 31 -55.69 -19.67 0.35
C PHE A 31 -56.10 -18.31 0.95
N THR A 32 -55.80 -17.12 0.40
CA THR A 32 -54.95 -16.65 -0.71
C THR A 32 -55.07 -15.11 -0.85
N LYS A 33 -54.05 -14.47 -1.46
CA LYS A 33 -54.06 -13.44 -2.56
C LYS A 33 -54.94 -12.18 -2.42
N LYS A 34 -54.68 -11.05 -3.09
CA LYS A 34 -53.56 -10.35 -3.78
C LYS A 34 -54.22 -9.06 -4.30
N ALA A 35 -53.45 -7.97 -4.39
CA ALA A 35 -53.89 -6.63 -4.79
C ALA A 35 -54.47 -6.50 -6.23
N SER A 36 -55.30 -5.46 -6.47
CA SER A 36 -55.19 -4.55 -7.64
C SER A 36 -56.07 -3.28 -7.56
N ALA A 37 -55.42 -2.12 -7.79
CA ALA A 37 -55.78 -0.86 -8.48
C ALA A 37 -57.19 -0.21 -8.45
N LEU A 38 -57.24 1.13 -8.28
CA LEU A 38 -57.91 2.08 -9.20
C LEU A 38 -57.70 3.59 -8.86
N HIS A 39 -57.51 4.39 -9.92
CA HIS A 39 -57.42 5.85 -9.99
C HIS A 39 -58.77 6.57 -9.72
N LYS A 40 -58.74 7.77 -9.11
CA LYS A 40 -59.26 9.05 -9.66
C LYS A 40 -59.09 10.24 -8.70
N THR A 41 -59.09 11.42 -9.31
CA THR A 41 -58.63 12.76 -8.90
C THR A 41 -59.66 13.65 -8.20
N SER A 42 -59.14 14.66 -7.47
CA SER A 42 -59.68 16.02 -7.22
C SER A 42 -60.77 16.22 -6.15
N ASN A 43 -60.41 16.81 -5.00
CA ASN A 43 -60.82 18.18 -4.63
C ASN A 43 -60.23 18.63 -3.27
N GLN A 44 -59.94 19.92 -3.20
CA GLN A 44 -59.30 20.71 -2.15
C GLN A 44 -59.92 20.64 -0.73
N GLU A 45 -59.00 20.77 0.24
CA GLU A 45 -59.05 21.58 1.47
C GLU A 45 -60.26 21.43 2.42
N ALA A 46 -60.01 20.81 3.58
CA ALA A 46 -60.19 21.44 4.89
C ALA A 46 -59.79 20.49 6.03
N THR A 47 -59.06 21.07 6.99
CA THR A 47 -59.02 20.76 8.43
C THR A 47 -58.22 19.55 8.96
N ASP A 48 -57.32 19.93 9.86
CA ASP A 48 -56.89 19.24 11.07
C ASP A 48 -55.96 18.03 10.96
N THR A 49 -54.69 18.35 10.72
CA THR A 49 -53.62 18.26 11.73
C THR A 49 -54.10 17.97 13.17
N GLN A 50 -54.51 16.73 13.44
CA GLN A 50 -54.54 16.16 14.78
C GLN A 50 -54.28 14.65 14.68
N ALA A 51 -53.38 14.17 15.53
CA ALA A 51 -53.05 12.76 15.78
C ALA A 51 -52.09 12.07 14.80
N ARG A 52 -50.81 12.48 14.80
CA ARG A 52 -49.67 11.52 14.85
C ARG A 52 -48.33 12.19 15.22
N GLU A 53 -48.35 12.99 16.27
CA GLU A 53 -47.14 13.37 17.03
C GLU A 53 -47.35 13.13 18.54
N GLU A 54 -48.12 12.10 18.90
CA GLU A 54 -48.02 11.49 20.23
C GLU A 54 -46.86 10.49 20.23
N ARG A 55 -45.64 10.98 20.51
CA ARG A 55 -44.57 10.24 21.23
C ARG A 55 -43.24 11.00 21.35
N GLN A 56 -43.27 12.32 21.56
CA GLN A 56 -42.06 13.04 21.98
C GLN A 56 -42.44 14.34 22.69
N GLU A 57 -42.71 14.26 24.00
CA GLU A 57 -42.42 15.25 25.05
C GLU A 57 -43.31 14.97 26.26
N ILE A 58 -42.73 14.30 27.25
CA ILE A 58 -43.24 14.35 28.63
C ILE A 58 -42.09 14.89 29.50
N GLN A 59 -42.38 16.08 30.02
CA GLN A 59 -41.92 16.65 31.28
C GLN A 59 -40.55 17.34 31.35
N GLU A 60 -40.52 18.61 30.92
CA GLU A 60 -39.84 19.66 31.68
C GLU A 60 -40.87 20.49 32.47
N ARG A 61 -40.59 20.66 33.78
CA ARG A 61 -40.97 21.79 34.68
C ARG A 61 -42.47 21.88 35.05
N GLN A 62 -42.90 22.02 36.31
CA GLN A 62 -42.36 22.68 37.50
C GLN A 62 -42.92 22.00 38.76
N ASP A 63 -42.15 21.85 39.85
CA ASP A 63 -42.47 22.47 41.15
C ASP A 63 -41.28 22.32 42.14
N THR A 64 -41.35 23.08 43.20
CA THR A 64 -40.29 23.68 43.99
C THR A 64 -39.90 22.90 45.26
N GLY A 65 -38.60 22.92 45.60
CA GLY A 65 -38.05 23.05 46.97
C GLY A 65 -38.10 21.87 47.96
N ARG A 66 -36.96 21.18 48.18
CA ARG A 66 -36.43 20.86 49.54
C ARG A 66 -34.98 20.31 49.55
N CYS A 67 -34.18 20.94 50.42
CA CYS A 67 -32.95 20.56 51.18
C CYS A 67 -31.82 19.63 50.68
N ARG A 68 -30.60 20.08 51.08
CA ARG A 68 -29.20 19.61 50.93
C ARG A 68 -28.86 18.16 51.32
N ILE A 69 -27.92 17.54 50.57
CA ILE A 69 -26.74 16.77 51.05
C ILE A 69 -25.61 16.86 49.98
N PRO A 70 -24.37 17.33 50.28
CA PRO A 70 -23.21 17.13 49.39
C PRO A 70 -22.74 15.67 49.36
N GLY A 71 -22.46 15.13 48.17
CA GLY A 71 -21.98 13.75 47.99
C GLY A 71 -20.57 13.53 48.56
N ALA A 72 -20.33 12.35 49.11
CA ALA A 72 -19.02 11.95 49.65
C ALA A 72 -17.94 11.88 48.54
N PRO A 73 -16.66 12.20 48.83
CA PRO A 73 -15.55 12.06 47.88
C PRO A 73 -15.40 10.60 47.40
N GLY A 74 -15.12 10.41 46.11
CA GLY A 74 -14.83 9.09 45.54
C GLY A 74 -13.56 8.49 46.15
N GLN A 75 -13.59 7.20 46.48
CA GLN A 75 -12.42 6.49 47.02
C GLN A 75 -11.29 6.41 45.97
N PRO A 76 -10.01 6.56 46.37
CA PRO A 76 -8.87 6.40 45.47
C PRO A 76 -8.87 5.02 44.80
N GLY A 77 -8.57 4.98 43.50
CA GLY A 77 -8.43 3.72 42.77
C GLY A 77 -7.34 2.83 43.35
N VAL A 78 -7.63 1.55 43.53
CA VAL A 78 -6.68 0.57 44.08
C VAL A 78 -5.51 0.41 43.11
N LYS A 79 -4.27 0.48 43.63
CA LYS A 79 -3.04 0.27 42.85
C LYS A 79 -3.10 -1.12 42.18
N GLY A 80 -2.91 -1.17 40.86
CA GLY A 80 -2.88 -2.43 40.13
C GLY A 80 -1.80 -3.39 40.67
N PRO A 81 -2.03 -4.70 40.67
CA PRO A 81 -1.05 -5.68 41.13
C PRO A 81 0.25 -5.59 40.32
N ARG A 82 1.37 -5.94 40.96
CA ARG A 82 2.68 -6.07 40.31
C ARG A 82 2.55 -7.10 39.19
N GLY A 83 3.05 -6.78 37.99
CA GLY A 83 3.06 -7.71 36.86
C GLY A 83 3.88 -8.96 37.18
N ASP A 84 3.40 -10.12 36.72
CA ASP A 84 4.01 -11.42 36.94
C ASP A 84 5.43 -11.50 36.34
N ASP A 85 6.29 -12.31 36.95
CA ASP A 85 7.65 -12.53 36.46
C ASP A 85 7.62 -13.25 35.09
N GLY A 86 8.55 -12.89 34.21
CA GLY A 86 8.65 -13.47 32.86
C GLY A 86 8.97 -14.97 32.89
N LEU A 87 8.34 -15.74 32.00
CA LEU A 87 8.57 -17.18 31.88
C LEU A 87 10.03 -17.49 31.47
N PRO A 88 10.64 -18.58 31.98
CA PRO A 88 11.97 -19.01 31.57
C PRO A 88 12.04 -19.27 30.05
N GLY A 89 13.19 -18.93 29.44
CA GLY A 89 13.44 -19.18 28.02
C GLY A 89 13.36 -20.67 27.68
N ARG A 90 12.84 -21.00 26.49
CA ARG A 90 12.82 -22.38 25.99
C ARG A 90 14.23 -22.88 25.68
N ASN A 91 14.49 -24.14 25.98
CA ASN A 91 15.74 -24.82 25.60
C ASN A 91 15.96 -24.76 24.08
N GLY A 92 17.21 -24.61 23.66
CA GLY A 92 17.61 -24.62 22.26
C GLY A 92 17.31 -25.96 21.59
N LEU A 93 17.03 -25.92 20.28
CA LEU A 93 16.81 -27.12 19.46
C LEU A 93 18.15 -27.83 19.19
N ASP A 94 18.13 -29.16 19.21
CA ASP A 94 19.31 -29.97 18.88
C ASP A 94 19.82 -29.70 17.46
N GLY A 95 21.15 -29.70 17.30
CA GLY A 95 21.80 -29.49 16.01
C GLY A 95 21.47 -30.60 15.00
N LEU A 96 21.29 -30.22 13.74
CA LEU A 96 21.02 -31.19 12.67
C LEU A 96 22.25 -32.11 12.43
N PRO A 97 22.05 -33.39 12.07
CA PRO A 97 23.13 -34.29 11.71
C PRO A 97 23.98 -33.74 10.56
N GLY A 98 25.30 -33.92 10.65
CA GLY A 98 26.25 -33.50 9.61
C GLY A 98 25.95 -34.17 8.27
N ARG A 99 26.11 -33.43 7.17
CA ARG A 99 25.92 -33.97 5.82
C ARG A 99 27.02 -34.98 5.48
N SER A 100 26.64 -36.09 4.85
CA SER A 100 27.56 -37.09 4.32
C SER A 100 28.52 -36.47 3.31
N GLY A 101 29.80 -36.90 3.34
CA GLY A 101 30.81 -36.42 2.41
C GLY A 101 30.50 -36.77 0.95
N PRO A 102 30.99 -35.98 -0.03
CA PRO A 102 30.79 -36.27 -1.44
C PRO A 102 31.50 -37.56 -1.86
N ALA A 103 30.91 -38.29 -2.82
CA ALA A 103 31.52 -39.48 -3.41
C ALA A 103 32.80 -39.12 -4.19
N GLY A 104 33.82 -39.98 -4.11
CA GLY A 104 35.09 -39.79 -4.82
C GLY A 104 34.91 -39.80 -6.35
N PHE A 105 35.73 -39.00 -7.04
CA PHE A 105 35.70 -38.91 -8.50
C PHE A 105 36.15 -40.22 -9.17
N PRO A 106 35.50 -40.66 -10.27
CA PRO A 106 35.98 -41.78 -11.06
C PRO A 106 37.36 -41.47 -11.68
N GLY A 107 38.28 -42.42 -11.60
CA GLY A 107 39.63 -42.29 -12.18
C GLY A 107 39.61 -42.25 -13.72
N PRO A 108 40.57 -41.55 -14.36
CA PRO A 108 40.62 -41.44 -15.81
C PRO A 108 41.05 -42.76 -16.48
N LEU A 109 40.39 -43.09 -17.59
CA LEU A 109 40.70 -44.23 -18.45
C LEU A 109 41.94 -43.92 -19.31
N ALA A 110 43.03 -44.68 -19.15
CA ALA A 110 44.00 -44.91 -20.22
C ALA A 110 44.94 -46.10 -19.96
N LEU A 111 44.95 -46.99 -20.96
CA LEU A 111 46.08 -47.69 -21.59
C LEU A 111 47.02 -48.58 -20.76
N GLU A 112 47.06 -49.84 -21.21
CA GLU A 112 47.89 -50.96 -20.78
C GLU A 112 49.40 -50.65 -20.83
N VAL A 113 50.09 -50.72 -19.69
CA VAL A 113 51.46 -51.27 -19.59
C VAL A 113 51.61 -51.97 -18.24
N LYS A 114 52.03 -53.24 -18.31
CA LYS A 114 52.14 -54.20 -17.22
C LYS A 114 53.40 -53.93 -16.37
N ASN A 115 53.24 -53.62 -15.08
CA ASN A 115 54.31 -53.62 -14.05
C ASN A 115 53.68 -53.76 -12.63
N PRO A 116 54.45 -54.21 -11.61
CA PRO A 116 53.96 -55.05 -10.51
C PRO A 116 53.05 -54.34 -9.48
N PRO A 117 52.28 -55.10 -8.66
CA PRO A 117 51.26 -54.54 -7.78
C PRO A 117 51.86 -53.57 -6.75
N GLY A 118 51.35 -52.33 -6.72
CA GLY A 118 51.66 -51.35 -5.68
C GLY A 118 51.03 -51.75 -4.34
N ALA A 119 51.67 -51.35 -3.24
CA ALA A 119 51.22 -51.62 -1.88
C ALA A 119 49.79 -51.10 -1.62
N PRO A 120 49.01 -51.74 -0.74
CA PRO A 120 47.68 -51.25 -0.34
C PRO A 120 47.77 -49.81 0.17
N GLY A 121 46.88 -48.94 -0.31
CA GLY A 121 46.82 -47.55 0.16
C GLY A 121 46.48 -47.47 1.66
N ASP A 122 47.10 -46.51 2.34
CA ASP A 122 46.88 -46.27 3.76
C ASP A 122 45.41 -45.98 4.10
N ASN A 123 44.98 -46.46 5.26
CA ASN A 123 43.62 -46.25 5.76
C ASN A 123 43.34 -44.74 5.91
N GLY A 124 42.21 -44.27 5.39
CA GLY A 124 41.83 -42.85 5.49
C GLY A 124 41.75 -42.38 6.94
N TYR A 125 42.25 -41.17 7.21
CA TYR A 125 42.23 -40.56 8.54
C TYR A 125 40.79 -40.44 9.08
N PRO A 126 40.56 -40.68 10.39
CA PRO A 126 39.28 -40.40 11.02
C PRO A 126 38.88 -38.93 10.82
N GLY A 127 37.62 -38.68 10.49
CA GLY A 127 37.10 -37.32 10.36
C GLY A 127 37.29 -36.52 11.66
N GLU A 128 37.62 -35.24 11.53
CA GLU A 128 37.81 -34.36 12.68
C GLU A 128 36.56 -34.30 13.55
N LYS A 129 36.77 -34.32 14.88
CA LYS A 129 35.69 -34.22 15.87
C LYS A 129 35.03 -32.84 15.72
N GLY A 130 33.71 -32.82 15.52
CA GLY A 130 32.96 -31.57 15.38
C GLY A 130 33.19 -30.62 16.56
N TYR A 131 33.29 -29.33 16.25
CA TYR A 131 33.49 -28.28 17.25
C TYR A 131 32.33 -28.25 18.27
N PRO A 132 32.60 -27.89 19.55
CA PRO A 132 31.55 -27.63 20.52
C PRO A 132 30.59 -26.55 19.99
N GLY A 133 29.29 -26.73 20.26
CA GLY A 133 28.29 -25.70 19.94
C GLY A 133 28.62 -24.38 20.66
N LEU A 134 28.35 -23.27 19.98
CA LEU A 134 28.52 -21.93 20.56
C LEU A 134 27.61 -21.78 21.80
N PRO A 135 28.09 -21.12 22.87
CA PRO A 135 27.22 -20.75 24.00
C PRO A 135 26.02 -19.95 23.50
N GLY A 136 24.83 -20.25 24.02
CA GLY A 136 23.61 -19.52 23.65
C GLY A 136 23.73 -18.03 23.99
N ASP A 137 23.18 -17.18 23.14
CA ASP A 137 23.18 -15.74 23.35
C ASP A 137 22.46 -15.38 24.66
N ASN A 138 23.05 -14.46 25.42
CA ASN A 138 22.40 -13.92 26.62
C ASN A 138 21.07 -13.25 26.23
N GLY A 139 20.01 -13.57 26.96
CA GLY A 139 18.70 -12.95 26.75
C GLY A 139 18.77 -11.43 26.80
N LEU A 140 18.08 -10.77 25.87
CA LEU A 140 18.01 -9.31 25.82
C LEU A 140 17.46 -8.76 27.15
N PRO A 141 18.03 -7.66 27.69
CA PRO A 141 17.46 -6.99 28.84
C PRO A 141 16.01 -6.57 28.56
N GLY A 142 15.13 -6.78 29.55
CA GLY A 142 13.75 -6.32 29.45
C GLY A 142 13.68 -4.81 29.19
N PRO A 143 12.67 -4.33 28.45
CA PRO A 143 12.52 -2.90 28.19
C PRO A 143 12.39 -2.11 29.51
N PRO A 144 12.94 -0.88 29.59
CA PRO A 144 12.77 -0.03 30.76
C PRO A 144 11.30 0.18 31.09
N GLY A 145 10.96 0.14 32.37
CA GLY A 145 9.60 0.45 32.83
C GLY A 145 9.15 1.84 32.37
N LYS A 146 7.88 1.97 32.00
CA LYS A 146 7.30 3.27 31.61
C LYS A 146 7.47 4.28 32.74
N ALA A 147 7.90 5.50 32.40
CA ALA A 147 8.01 6.61 33.34
C ALA A 147 6.67 6.87 34.04
N GLY A 148 6.70 7.11 35.35
CA GLY A 148 5.52 7.48 36.13
C GLY A 148 4.94 8.81 35.66
N TYR A 149 3.61 8.94 35.74
CA TYR A 149 2.92 10.19 35.43
C TYR A 149 3.40 11.33 36.38
N PRO A 150 3.51 12.58 35.88
CA PRO A 150 3.78 13.73 36.74
C PRO A 150 2.73 13.86 37.85
N GLY A 151 3.18 14.21 39.06
CA GLY A 151 2.28 14.49 40.18
C GLY A 151 1.34 15.66 39.86
N ALA A 152 0.11 15.61 40.36
CA ALA A 152 -0.87 16.67 40.20
C ALA A 152 -0.35 18.00 40.78
N SER A 153 -0.56 19.11 40.07
CA SER A 153 -0.25 20.45 40.52
C SER A 153 -0.92 20.76 41.86
N GLY A 154 -0.17 21.37 42.79
CA GLY A 154 -0.71 21.83 44.07
C GLY A 154 -1.82 22.87 43.87
N VAL A 155 -2.85 22.80 44.71
CA VAL A 155 -3.99 23.72 44.68
C VAL A 155 -3.59 25.03 45.34
N ASP A 156 -3.87 26.16 44.69
CA ASP A 156 -3.65 27.49 45.25
C ASP A 156 -4.44 27.70 46.55
N GLY A 157 -3.83 28.36 47.53
CA GLY A 157 -4.45 28.66 48.82
C GLY A 157 -5.58 29.69 48.70
N TYR A 158 -6.69 29.46 49.40
CA TYR A 158 -7.83 30.37 49.44
C TYR A 158 -7.47 31.72 50.11
N PRO A 159 -8.00 32.86 49.61
CA PRO A 159 -7.87 34.16 50.29
C PRO A 159 -8.55 34.16 51.67
N GLY A 160 -7.95 34.83 52.65
CA GLY A 160 -8.52 35.01 53.99
C GLY A 160 -9.81 35.83 53.98
N GLN A 161 -10.74 35.48 54.87
CA GLN A 161 -12.03 36.15 55.01
C GLN A 161 -11.90 37.60 55.52
N PRO A 162 -12.73 38.55 55.02
CA PRO A 162 -12.84 39.88 55.61
C PRO A 162 -13.43 39.83 57.04
N GLY A 163 -12.87 40.61 57.95
CA GLY A 163 -13.40 40.80 59.31
C GLY A 163 -14.71 41.58 59.33
N LEU A 164 -15.56 41.28 60.32
CA LEU A 164 -16.89 41.85 60.55
C LEU A 164 -16.85 43.36 60.85
N PRO A 165 -17.85 44.16 60.42
CA PRO A 165 -17.97 45.57 60.81
C PRO A 165 -18.43 45.73 62.28
N GLY A 166 -17.70 46.53 63.06
CA GLY A 166 -18.15 47.03 64.37
C GLY A 166 -18.95 48.33 64.25
N ILE A 167 -20.02 48.46 65.01
CA ILE A 167 -20.97 49.59 65.02
C ILE A 167 -20.56 50.63 66.08
N GLY A 168 -20.44 51.90 65.65
CA GLY A 168 -20.81 53.14 66.34
C GLY A 168 -20.15 53.57 67.68
N GLY A 169 -19.38 54.66 67.62
CA GLY A 169 -19.02 55.51 68.77
C GLY A 169 -18.29 56.79 68.33
N GLY A 170 -18.72 57.96 68.83
CA GLY A 170 -18.41 59.30 68.29
C GLY A 170 -17.03 59.91 68.58
N ASN A 171 -16.85 61.07 67.93
CA ASN A 171 -15.68 61.95 67.74
C ASN A 171 -14.56 62.02 68.79
N GLY A 172 -13.33 62.16 68.27
CA GLY A 172 -12.17 62.78 68.90
C GLY A 172 -11.06 63.06 67.87
N ASP A 173 -10.42 64.23 67.94
CA ASP A 173 -9.54 64.80 66.91
C ASP A 173 -8.16 64.14 66.73
N GLN A 174 -7.69 64.19 65.47
CA GLN A 174 -6.34 64.24 64.88
C GLN A 174 -5.14 63.48 65.50
N GLY A 175 -4.55 62.60 64.67
CA GLY A 175 -3.13 62.20 64.72
C GLY A 175 -2.61 61.91 63.30
N TYR A 176 -1.41 62.41 62.95
CA TYR A 176 -0.83 62.34 61.61
C TYR A 176 -0.59 60.90 61.12
N GLN A 177 -0.99 60.60 59.88
CA GLN A 177 -0.72 59.31 59.24
C GLN A 177 0.73 59.27 58.72
N GLY A 178 1.53 58.32 59.22
CA GLY A 178 2.89 58.08 58.74
C GLY A 178 2.94 57.64 57.28
N GLU A 179 3.98 58.06 56.55
CA GLU A 179 4.17 57.75 55.14
C GLU A 179 4.19 56.24 54.87
N ARG A 180 3.40 55.82 53.87
CA ARG A 180 3.36 54.43 53.39
C ARG A 180 4.71 54.06 52.78
N GLY A 181 5.37 53.04 53.30
CA GLY A 181 6.62 52.51 52.76
C GLY A 181 6.51 52.16 51.27
N ARG A 182 7.55 52.49 50.49
CA ARG A 182 7.57 52.28 49.04
C ARG A 182 7.50 50.77 48.70
N PRO A 183 6.69 50.36 47.71
CA PRO A 183 6.69 48.97 47.23
C PRO A 183 8.09 48.52 46.78
N GLY A 184 8.46 47.28 47.10
CA GLY A 184 9.71 46.67 46.64
C GLY A 184 9.79 46.59 45.12
N LEU A 185 11.00 46.72 44.58
CA LEU A 185 11.24 46.67 43.14
C LEU A 185 10.86 45.28 42.56
N PRO A 186 10.25 45.22 41.36
CA PRO A 186 9.97 43.95 40.68
C PRO A 186 11.25 43.14 40.46
N GLY A 187 11.16 41.82 40.64
CA GLY A 187 12.27 40.90 40.34
C GLY A 187 12.67 40.98 38.86
N LEU A 188 13.97 40.85 38.60
CA LEU A 188 14.51 40.90 37.24
C LEU A 188 13.95 39.73 36.40
N PRO A 189 13.64 39.95 35.11
CA PRO A 189 13.21 38.88 34.21
C PRO A 189 14.25 37.76 34.14
N GLY A 190 13.80 36.50 34.16
CA GLY A 190 14.67 35.35 33.94
C GLY A 190 15.35 35.44 32.58
N THR A 191 16.61 34.99 32.48
CA THR A 191 17.33 34.99 31.21
C THR A 191 16.61 34.11 30.18
N PRO A 192 16.55 34.52 28.90
CA PRO A 192 15.99 33.70 27.84
C PRO A 192 16.64 32.31 27.82
N GLY A 193 15.82 31.26 27.68
CA GLY A 193 16.32 29.91 27.50
C GLY A 193 17.22 29.83 26.26
N TYR A 194 18.24 28.97 26.32
CA TYR A 194 19.09 28.71 25.16
C TYR A 194 18.24 28.30 23.94
N PRO A 195 18.59 28.74 22.72
CA PRO A 195 17.94 28.25 21.51
C PRO A 195 17.99 26.72 21.50
N GLY A 196 16.84 26.08 21.28
CA GLY A 196 16.84 24.63 21.05
C GLY A 196 17.81 24.33 19.91
N GLY A 197 18.69 23.33 20.10
CA GLY A 197 19.53 22.83 19.02
C GLY A 197 18.67 22.43 17.82
N PRO A 198 19.26 22.26 16.62
CA PRO A 198 18.53 21.76 15.46
C PRO A 198 17.72 20.54 15.88
N GLY A 199 16.39 20.63 15.79
CA GLY A 199 15.53 19.51 16.11
C GLY A 199 16.03 18.29 15.33
N GLY A 200 16.15 17.15 16.01
CA GLY A 200 16.35 15.87 15.32
C GLY A 200 15.36 15.81 14.16
N TRP A 201 15.85 15.37 13.00
CA TRP A 201 15.10 15.30 11.75
C TRP A 201 13.69 14.80 12.07
N ALA A 202 12.67 15.55 11.66
CA ALA A 202 11.29 15.14 11.86
C ALA A 202 11.12 13.69 11.36
N PRO A 203 10.42 12.80 12.10
CA PRO A 203 10.15 11.46 11.63
C PRO A 203 9.47 11.58 10.25
N SER A 204 9.95 10.79 9.30
CA SER A 204 9.62 10.94 7.89
C SER A 204 8.11 11.03 7.66
N ARG A 205 7.66 11.94 6.77
CA ARG A 205 6.27 11.95 6.30
C ARG A 205 5.97 10.84 5.28
N GLY A 206 6.95 9.97 4.95
CA GLY A 206 6.72 8.64 4.42
C GLY A 206 6.30 8.51 2.95
N PHE A 207 6.50 9.52 2.10
CA PHE A 207 6.20 9.37 0.67
C PHE A 207 7.31 8.58 -0.02
N THR A 208 6.96 7.44 -0.59
CA THR A 208 7.90 6.58 -1.32
C THR A 208 7.56 6.56 -2.80
N PHE A 209 8.59 6.45 -3.62
CA PHE A 209 8.44 6.25 -5.05
C PHE A 209 9.57 5.36 -5.58
N ALA A 210 9.33 4.71 -6.73
CA ALA A 210 10.35 3.96 -7.45
C ALA A 210 10.93 4.81 -8.59
N LYS A 211 12.25 4.77 -8.74
CA LYS A 211 12.99 5.31 -9.87
C LYS A 211 13.58 4.15 -10.68
N HIS A 212 13.49 4.21 -12.01
CA HIS A 212 13.95 3.16 -12.92
C HIS A 212 15.07 3.70 -13.80
N SER A 213 16.18 2.99 -13.90
CA SER A 213 17.35 3.47 -14.66
C SER A 213 17.26 3.17 -16.15
N GLN A 214 16.40 2.21 -16.55
CA GLN A 214 16.36 1.71 -17.92
C GLN A 214 17.73 1.19 -18.39
N THR A 215 18.59 0.79 -17.46
CA THR A 215 19.95 0.26 -17.68
C THR A 215 20.28 -0.80 -16.63
N THR A 216 21.46 -1.43 -16.73
CA THR A 216 21.96 -2.38 -15.73
C THR A 216 22.51 -1.71 -14.47
N ALA A 217 22.67 -0.39 -14.48
CA ALA A 217 23.13 0.40 -13.35
C ALA A 217 21.96 0.79 -12.43
N VAL A 218 22.19 0.78 -11.12
CA VAL A 218 21.18 1.20 -10.13
C VAL A 218 20.99 2.72 -10.20
N PRO A 219 19.76 3.23 -10.39
CA PRO A 219 19.54 4.67 -10.43
C PRO A 219 19.75 5.29 -9.05
N GLN A 220 20.32 6.50 -9.01
CA GLN A 220 20.52 7.24 -7.76
C GLN A 220 19.24 7.98 -7.37
N CYS A 221 18.91 7.98 -6.08
CA CYS A 221 17.84 8.81 -5.53
C CYS A 221 18.17 10.31 -5.68
N PRO A 222 17.17 11.17 -5.91
CA PRO A 222 17.38 12.60 -6.06
C PRO A 222 17.90 13.24 -4.76
N PRO A 223 18.58 14.41 -4.84
CA PRO A 223 19.10 15.09 -3.66
C PRO A 223 18.01 15.36 -2.61
N GLY A 224 18.30 15.02 -1.36
CA GLY A 224 17.35 15.17 -0.24
C GLY A 224 16.36 14.02 -0.07
N ALA A 225 16.41 12.99 -0.92
CA ALA A 225 15.71 11.72 -0.72
C ALA A 225 16.62 10.68 -0.04
N SER A 226 16.04 9.80 0.77
CA SER A 226 16.71 8.63 1.36
C SER A 226 16.45 7.40 0.51
N GLN A 227 17.51 6.65 0.16
CA GLN A 227 17.36 5.37 -0.53
C GLN A 227 16.92 4.29 0.47
N LEU A 228 15.88 3.53 0.14
CA LEU A 228 15.35 2.44 0.96
C LEU A 228 15.89 1.07 0.50
N TRP A 229 15.70 0.71 -0.77
CA TRP A 229 16.26 -0.50 -1.37
C TRP A 229 16.46 -0.37 -2.88
N GLU A 230 17.18 -1.33 -3.46
CA GLU A 230 17.37 -1.48 -4.90
C GLU A 230 16.83 -2.81 -5.41
N GLY A 231 16.58 -2.90 -6.72
CA GLY A 231 15.99 -4.08 -7.31
C GLY A 231 15.99 -4.09 -8.83
N TYR A 232 15.02 -4.81 -9.37
CA TYR A 232 14.73 -4.99 -10.80
C TYR A 232 13.34 -4.45 -11.11
N SER A 233 13.21 -3.87 -12.30
CA SER A 233 12.04 -3.09 -12.71
C SER A 233 10.92 -3.98 -13.23
N LEU A 234 10.03 -4.43 -12.35
CA LEU A 234 8.82 -5.17 -12.72
C LEU A 234 7.79 -4.22 -13.31
N LEU A 235 7.28 -4.56 -14.49
CA LEU A 235 6.21 -3.81 -15.14
C LEU A 235 4.84 -4.44 -14.85
N TYR A 236 4.67 -5.72 -15.20
CA TYR A 236 3.44 -6.47 -14.92
C TYR A 236 3.68 -7.98 -14.98
N VAL A 237 2.69 -8.73 -14.51
CA VAL A 237 2.63 -10.18 -14.63
C VAL A 237 1.34 -10.58 -15.35
N GLN A 238 1.36 -11.71 -16.05
CA GLN A 238 0.19 -12.27 -16.70
C GLN A 238 0.01 -13.72 -16.29
N GLY A 239 -1.07 -13.99 -15.56
CA GLY A 239 -1.40 -15.31 -15.06
C GLY A 239 -2.76 -15.74 -15.60
N ASN A 240 -2.86 -16.95 -16.14
CA ASN A 240 -4.12 -17.49 -16.68
C ASN A 240 -4.79 -16.54 -17.69
N GLY A 241 -3.97 -15.90 -18.54
CA GLY A 241 -4.42 -14.97 -19.57
C GLY A 241 -4.87 -13.60 -19.08
N ARG A 242 -4.68 -13.24 -17.81
CA ARG A 242 -5.05 -11.93 -17.25
C ARG A 242 -3.80 -11.15 -16.82
N ALA A 243 -3.69 -9.90 -17.25
CA ALA A 243 -2.62 -9.01 -16.80
C ALA A 243 -2.91 -8.38 -15.43
N SER A 244 -1.86 -8.24 -14.61
CA SER A 244 -1.86 -7.47 -13.36
C SER A 244 -0.55 -6.67 -13.26
N GLY A 245 -0.69 -5.35 -13.28
CA GLY A 245 0.41 -4.40 -13.43
C GLY A 245 0.81 -3.73 -12.13
N GLN A 246 2.04 -3.24 -12.11
CA GLN A 246 2.53 -2.34 -11.07
C GLN A 246 2.68 -0.95 -11.67
N ASP A 247 2.30 0.08 -10.90
CA ASP A 247 2.63 1.45 -11.26
C ASP A 247 4.13 1.65 -11.04
N LEU A 248 4.85 2.08 -12.08
CA LEU A 248 6.30 2.29 -12.08
C LEU A 248 6.72 3.44 -11.15
N GLY A 249 5.80 4.30 -10.72
CA GLY A 249 6.08 5.30 -9.69
C GLY A 249 5.98 4.74 -8.28
N GLN A 250 5.44 3.53 -8.10
CA GLN A 250 5.20 2.92 -6.81
C GLN A 250 6.26 1.87 -6.46
N PRO A 251 6.56 1.65 -5.18
CA PRO A 251 7.58 0.68 -4.75
C PRO A 251 7.35 -0.77 -5.23
N GLY A 252 6.10 -1.16 -5.50
CA GLY A 252 5.75 -2.50 -6.00
C GLY A 252 6.35 -2.86 -7.36
N SER A 253 6.72 -1.87 -8.16
CA SER A 253 7.44 -2.05 -9.43
C SER A 253 8.93 -2.36 -9.25
N CYS A 254 9.47 -2.30 -8.03
CA CYS A 254 10.90 -2.52 -7.76
C CYS A 254 11.14 -3.75 -6.88
N LEU A 255 11.24 -4.92 -7.52
CA LEU A 255 11.46 -6.18 -6.83
C LEU A 255 12.95 -6.42 -6.55
N SER A 256 13.30 -6.78 -5.32
CA SER A 256 14.68 -7.03 -4.90
C SER A 256 15.36 -8.19 -5.65
N LYS A 257 14.57 -9.13 -6.17
CA LYS A 257 15.06 -10.31 -6.89
C LYS A 257 14.36 -10.43 -8.24
N PHE A 258 15.16 -10.66 -9.27
CA PHE A 258 14.66 -11.03 -10.59
C PHE A 258 14.34 -12.54 -10.64
N ASN A 259 13.22 -12.86 -11.26
CA ASN A 259 12.87 -14.22 -11.67
C ASN A 259 11.94 -14.11 -12.89
N THR A 260 12.12 -14.95 -13.91
CA THR A 260 11.21 -14.99 -15.08
C THR A 260 9.80 -15.41 -14.70
N MET A 261 9.62 -16.03 -13.53
CA MET A 261 8.34 -16.38 -12.92
C MET A 261 8.33 -16.00 -11.44
N PRO A 262 8.05 -14.73 -11.10
CA PRO A 262 8.13 -14.22 -9.73
C PRO A 262 6.90 -14.56 -8.87
N PHE A 263 5.94 -15.31 -9.41
CA PHE A 263 4.70 -15.66 -8.73
C PHE A 263 4.34 -17.14 -8.93
N MET A 264 3.35 -17.58 -8.15
CA MET A 264 2.78 -18.92 -8.19
C MET A 264 1.26 -18.81 -8.11
N PHE A 265 0.56 -19.86 -8.53
CA PHE A 265 -0.89 -19.94 -8.38
C PHE A 265 -1.27 -21.15 -7.55
N CYS A 266 -2.33 -21.02 -6.75
CA CYS A 266 -2.89 -22.09 -5.94
C CYS A 266 -4.35 -22.32 -6.34
N ASN A 267 -4.82 -23.55 -6.21
CA ASN A 267 -6.20 -23.91 -6.48
C ASN A 267 -6.97 -24.20 -5.17
N MET A 268 -8.27 -24.47 -5.30
CA MET A 268 -9.17 -24.76 -4.17
C MET A 268 -8.81 -26.07 -3.43
N ASN A 269 -8.01 -26.94 -4.04
CA ASN A 269 -7.57 -28.20 -3.43
C ASN A 269 -6.29 -28.02 -2.60
N SER A 270 -5.93 -26.79 -2.25
CA SER A 270 -4.69 -26.45 -1.53
C SER A 270 -3.42 -26.93 -2.23
N VAL A 271 -3.46 -27.05 -3.56
CA VAL A 271 -2.29 -27.38 -4.39
C VAL A 271 -1.82 -26.12 -5.08
N CYS A 272 -0.53 -25.83 -4.95
CA CYS A 272 0.10 -24.70 -5.60
C CYS A 272 1.12 -25.15 -6.64
N HIS A 273 1.20 -24.38 -7.72
CA HIS A 273 2.07 -24.65 -8.85
C HIS A 273 2.96 -23.45 -9.12
N VAL A 274 4.25 -23.71 -9.35
CA VAL A 274 5.26 -22.72 -9.72
C VAL A 274 5.78 -23.09 -11.10
N SER A 275 5.82 -22.12 -12.01
CA SER A 275 6.35 -22.31 -13.38
C SER A 275 5.79 -23.52 -14.14
N SER A 276 4.59 -24.00 -13.79
CA SER A 276 3.99 -25.21 -14.38
C SER A 276 3.00 -24.90 -15.51
N ARG A 277 2.77 -23.61 -15.81
CA ARG A 277 1.87 -23.11 -16.85
C ARG A 277 2.57 -22.10 -17.75
N ASN A 278 1.92 -21.79 -18.87
CA ASN A 278 2.30 -20.74 -19.81
C ASN A 278 1.85 -19.37 -19.27
N ASP A 279 2.43 -18.98 -18.14
CA ASP A 279 2.29 -17.67 -17.54
C ASP A 279 3.53 -16.80 -17.87
N TYR A 280 3.40 -15.48 -17.70
CA TYR A 280 4.40 -14.51 -18.16
C TYR A 280 4.71 -13.46 -17.09
N SER A 281 5.92 -12.91 -17.16
CA SER A 281 6.32 -11.70 -16.44
C SER A 281 6.98 -10.72 -17.39
N PHE A 282 6.83 -9.43 -17.11
CA PHE A 282 7.30 -8.37 -17.99
C PHE A 282 8.09 -7.36 -17.17
N TRP A 283 9.24 -6.98 -17.71
CA TRP A 283 10.22 -6.17 -17.00
C TRP A 283 10.63 -5.01 -17.89
N LEU A 284 10.84 -3.81 -17.31
CA LEU A 284 11.48 -2.75 -18.06
C LEU A 284 12.86 -3.22 -18.51
N SER A 285 13.19 -2.92 -19.76
CA SER A 285 14.40 -3.42 -20.38
C SER A 285 15.47 -2.35 -20.52
N THR A 286 16.68 -2.77 -20.85
CA THR A 286 17.82 -1.90 -21.14
C THR A 286 17.88 -1.53 -22.62
N ASP A 287 18.96 -0.88 -23.05
CA ASP A 287 19.32 -0.63 -24.45
C ASP A 287 20.09 -1.79 -25.09
N GLU A 288 20.22 -2.93 -24.40
CA GLU A 288 20.85 -4.13 -24.94
C GLU A 288 20.11 -4.59 -26.21
N PRO A 289 20.80 -4.72 -27.36
CA PRO A 289 20.15 -5.14 -28.60
C PRO A 289 19.68 -6.60 -28.49
N MET A 290 18.57 -6.91 -29.16
CA MET A 290 18.15 -8.30 -29.29
C MET A 290 19.22 -9.14 -29.97
N THR A 291 19.24 -10.44 -29.66
CA THR A 291 20.17 -11.39 -30.26
C THR A 291 20.08 -11.36 -31.79
N PRO A 292 21.21 -11.52 -32.53
CA PRO A 292 21.20 -11.50 -33.98
C PRO A 292 20.27 -12.55 -34.62
N MET A 293 20.04 -13.66 -33.91
CA MET A 293 19.17 -14.76 -34.34
C MET A 293 17.72 -14.60 -33.86
N MET A 294 17.42 -13.55 -33.08
CA MET A 294 16.12 -13.28 -32.44
C MET A 294 15.57 -14.44 -31.60
N ASN A 295 16.47 -15.30 -31.14
CA ASN A 295 16.16 -16.41 -30.27
C ASN A 295 15.96 -15.95 -28.82
N PRO A 296 15.08 -16.62 -28.05
CA PRO A 296 14.91 -16.28 -26.64
C PRO A 296 16.20 -16.47 -25.84
N VAL A 297 16.47 -15.52 -24.94
CA VAL A 297 17.61 -15.56 -24.01
C VAL A 297 17.23 -16.30 -22.73
N THR A 298 18.19 -17.02 -22.13
CA THR A 298 17.96 -17.89 -20.96
C THR A 298 19.04 -17.73 -19.90
N GLY A 299 18.69 -18.01 -18.64
CA GLY A 299 19.66 -18.07 -17.54
C GLY A 299 20.34 -16.72 -17.28
N THR A 300 21.65 -16.75 -17.02
CA THR A 300 22.44 -15.54 -16.69
C THR A 300 22.55 -14.55 -17.85
N ALA A 301 22.38 -15.01 -19.10
CA ALA A 301 22.39 -14.16 -20.29
C ALA A 301 21.20 -13.19 -20.36
N ILE A 302 20.17 -13.36 -19.52
CA ILE A 302 19.05 -12.41 -19.41
C ILE A 302 19.49 -11.11 -18.71
N ARG A 303 20.48 -11.17 -17.82
CA ARG A 303 20.87 -10.07 -16.93
C ARG A 303 21.11 -8.72 -17.64
N PRO A 304 21.80 -8.64 -18.80
CA PRO A 304 22.04 -7.38 -19.49
C PRO A 304 20.76 -6.68 -19.96
N TYR A 305 19.67 -7.42 -20.16
CA TYR A 305 18.40 -6.91 -20.68
C TYR A 305 17.49 -6.31 -19.61
N ILE A 306 17.73 -6.55 -18.33
CA ILE A 306 16.78 -6.17 -17.26
C ILE A 306 17.18 -4.84 -16.60
N SER A 307 16.26 -3.88 -16.60
CA SER A 307 16.44 -2.58 -15.96
C SER A 307 16.48 -2.69 -14.44
N ARG A 308 17.37 -1.90 -13.80
CA ARG A 308 17.42 -1.73 -12.35
C ARG A 308 16.51 -0.61 -11.87
N CYS A 309 16.21 -0.63 -10.58
CA CYS A 309 15.41 0.38 -9.91
C CYS A 309 15.92 0.65 -8.49
N ALA A 310 15.56 1.80 -7.95
CA ALA A 310 15.77 2.17 -6.56
C ALA A 310 14.47 2.76 -6.00
N VAL A 311 14.13 2.38 -4.77
CA VAL A 311 13.01 3.00 -4.04
C VAL A 311 13.55 4.04 -3.10
N CYS A 312 12.99 5.24 -3.22
CA CYS A 312 13.42 6.42 -2.50
C CYS A 312 12.27 6.95 -1.65
N GLU A 313 12.61 7.48 -0.48
CA GLU A 313 11.70 8.19 0.40
C GLU A 313 11.97 9.70 0.34
N VAL A 314 10.89 10.47 0.21
CA VAL A 314 10.91 11.93 0.08
C VAL A 314 10.02 12.59 1.14
N PRO A 315 10.31 13.85 1.52
CA PRO A 315 9.61 14.49 2.62
C PRO A 315 8.21 15.01 2.27
N THR A 316 7.87 15.12 1.00
CA THR A 316 6.66 15.75 0.47
C THR A 316 6.13 14.99 -0.74
N GLN A 317 4.96 15.40 -1.24
CA GLN A 317 4.30 14.76 -2.37
C GLN A 317 5.12 14.89 -3.66
N ILE A 318 5.03 13.84 -4.48
CA ILE A 318 5.66 13.71 -5.79
C ILE A 318 4.59 13.48 -6.86
N ILE A 319 4.70 14.18 -7.99
CA ILE A 319 3.77 14.04 -9.13
C ILE A 319 4.52 14.10 -10.46
N ALA A 320 3.94 13.55 -11.52
CA ALA A 320 4.32 13.82 -12.91
C ALA A 320 3.40 14.88 -13.53
N VAL A 321 3.98 15.74 -14.38
CA VAL A 321 3.25 16.66 -15.26
C VAL A 321 3.66 16.43 -16.71
N HIS A 322 2.71 16.57 -17.63
CA HIS A 322 2.88 16.26 -19.06
C HIS A 322 2.56 17.49 -19.91
N SER A 323 3.36 17.75 -20.94
CA SER A 323 3.17 18.94 -21.80
C SER A 323 2.24 18.70 -22.97
N GLN A 324 2.13 17.46 -23.47
CA GLN A 324 1.57 17.18 -24.80
C GLN A 324 2.25 18.02 -25.90
N ASP A 325 3.52 18.34 -25.69
CA ASP A 325 4.37 19.16 -26.56
C ASP A 325 5.81 18.61 -26.55
N THR A 326 6.63 19.10 -27.47
CA THR A 326 8.08 18.87 -27.56
C THR A 326 8.85 19.50 -26.39
N SER A 327 8.28 20.54 -25.79
CA SER A 327 8.87 21.27 -24.66
C SER A 327 8.63 20.54 -23.33
N VAL A 328 9.60 20.59 -22.42
CA VAL A 328 9.47 20.01 -21.08
C VAL A 328 8.52 20.90 -20.25
N PRO A 329 7.44 20.34 -19.67
CA PRO A 329 6.49 21.12 -18.88
C PRO A 329 7.13 21.66 -17.61
N GLN A 330 6.76 22.87 -17.23
CA GLN A 330 7.21 23.47 -15.97
C GLN A 330 6.46 22.86 -14.79
N CYS A 331 7.16 22.69 -13.66
CA CYS A 331 6.51 22.29 -12.42
C CYS A 331 5.51 23.36 -11.94
N PRO A 332 4.41 22.96 -11.26
CA PRO A 332 3.46 23.92 -10.71
C PRO A 332 4.12 24.85 -9.69
N GLN A 333 3.51 26.01 -9.45
CA GLN A 333 3.99 26.97 -8.46
C GLN A 333 4.11 26.31 -7.07
N GLY A 334 5.26 26.47 -6.42
CA GLY A 334 5.58 25.81 -5.16
C GLY A 334 6.07 24.36 -5.28
N TRP A 335 6.46 23.91 -6.48
CA TRP A 335 7.07 22.61 -6.72
C TRP A 335 8.44 22.77 -7.39
N SER A 336 9.33 21.82 -7.15
CA SER A 336 10.68 21.74 -7.73
C SER A 336 10.79 20.52 -8.66
N GLY A 337 11.49 20.68 -9.77
CA GLY A 337 11.73 19.59 -10.73
C GLY A 337 12.80 18.63 -10.23
N MET A 338 12.58 17.33 -10.42
CA MET A 338 13.56 16.28 -10.10
C MET A 338 14.19 15.68 -11.35
N TRP A 339 13.38 15.14 -12.26
CA TRP A 339 13.84 14.67 -13.56
C TRP A 339 12.82 14.97 -14.66
N SER A 340 13.27 14.93 -15.90
CA SER A 340 12.43 15.08 -17.08
C SER A 340 12.52 13.84 -17.95
N GLY A 341 11.50 13.61 -18.77
CA GLY A 341 11.41 12.38 -19.55
C GLY A 341 10.38 12.45 -20.66
N TYR A 342 9.82 11.28 -20.98
CA TYR A 342 8.80 11.07 -22.00
C TYR A 342 7.55 10.45 -21.36
N SER A 343 6.40 10.85 -21.88
CA SER A 343 5.09 10.53 -21.30
C SER A 343 4.64 9.11 -21.69
N PHE A 344 4.86 8.15 -20.80
CA PHE A 344 4.48 6.75 -20.97
C PHE A 344 3.10 6.47 -20.36
N VAL A 345 2.20 5.86 -21.14
CA VAL A 345 0.79 5.70 -20.76
C VAL A 345 0.46 4.25 -20.44
N MET A 346 0.73 3.35 -21.37
CA MET A 346 0.33 1.95 -21.27
C MET A 346 1.18 1.07 -22.18
N HIS A 347 0.98 -0.23 -22.08
CA HIS A 347 1.67 -1.23 -22.88
C HIS A 347 0.76 -2.45 -23.09
N THR A 348 1.03 -3.21 -24.15
CA THR A 348 0.38 -4.49 -24.42
C THR A 348 1.38 -5.49 -24.99
N ALA A 349 1.13 -6.78 -24.77
CA ALA A 349 1.95 -7.86 -25.33
C ALA A 349 1.10 -9.10 -25.65
N ALA A 350 1.53 -10.29 -25.23
CA ALA A 350 0.88 -11.57 -25.47
C ALA A 350 -0.64 -11.53 -25.19
N GLY A 351 -1.43 -11.84 -26.22
CA GLY A 351 -2.90 -11.84 -26.13
C GLY A 351 -3.54 -10.45 -26.15
N ALA A 352 -2.80 -9.40 -26.52
CA ALA A 352 -3.20 -8.00 -26.41
C ALA A 352 -3.55 -7.55 -24.97
N GLU A 353 -3.12 -8.34 -23.98
CA GLU A 353 -3.20 -8.01 -22.57
C GLU A 353 -2.06 -7.06 -22.19
N GLY A 354 -2.30 -6.23 -21.19
CA GLY A 354 -1.32 -5.30 -20.65
C GLY A 354 -1.97 -4.32 -19.68
N THR A 355 -1.17 -3.40 -19.14
CA THR A 355 -1.65 -2.44 -18.15
C THR A 355 -1.20 -1.02 -18.48
N GLY A 356 -1.58 -0.07 -17.62
CA GLY A 356 -1.27 1.35 -17.76
C GLY A 356 -0.51 1.92 -16.58
N GLN A 357 -0.13 3.18 -16.73
CA GLN A 357 0.42 4.04 -15.69
C GLN A 357 -0.59 5.13 -15.36
N SER A 358 -0.61 5.57 -14.10
CA SER A 358 -1.34 6.78 -13.74
C SER A 358 -0.57 8.01 -14.24
N LEU A 359 -1.20 8.91 -15.01
CA LEU A 359 -0.53 10.11 -15.55
C LEU A 359 -0.11 11.13 -14.47
N GLN A 360 -0.58 10.99 -13.24
CA GLN A 360 -0.07 11.79 -12.11
C GLN A 360 1.13 11.11 -11.44
N SER A 361 1.35 9.81 -11.68
CA SER A 361 2.42 9.03 -11.06
C SER A 361 3.76 9.29 -11.74
N PRO A 362 4.87 9.32 -11.00
CA PRO A 362 6.22 9.34 -11.57
C PRO A 362 6.46 8.23 -12.61
N GLY A 363 5.77 7.10 -12.50
CA GLY A 363 5.88 5.96 -13.41
C GLY A 363 5.45 6.24 -14.85
N SER A 364 4.64 7.28 -15.06
CA SER A 364 4.25 7.76 -16.38
C SER A 364 5.33 8.63 -17.06
N CYS A 365 6.45 8.91 -16.38
CA CYS A 365 7.52 9.77 -16.88
C CYS A 365 8.88 9.05 -16.93
N LEU A 366 9.09 8.28 -17.99
CA LEU A 366 10.35 7.54 -18.22
C LEU A 366 11.43 8.48 -18.74
N GLU A 367 12.63 8.45 -18.13
CA GLU A 367 13.76 9.31 -18.49
C GLU A 367 14.23 9.06 -19.93
N GLU A 368 14.24 7.80 -20.37
CA GLU A 368 14.67 7.41 -21.70
C GLU A 368 13.52 6.88 -22.57
N PHE A 369 13.39 7.43 -23.77
CA PHE A 369 12.42 6.96 -24.74
C PHE A 369 12.91 5.68 -25.43
N ARG A 370 12.06 4.64 -25.39
CA ARG A 370 12.19 3.43 -26.22
C ARG A 370 10.83 3.06 -26.78
N ALA A 371 10.76 2.73 -28.07
CA ALA A 371 9.49 2.38 -28.71
C ALA A 371 8.76 1.24 -27.96
N VAL A 372 9.52 0.22 -27.55
CA VAL A 372 9.07 -0.87 -26.67
C VAL A 372 10.00 -0.91 -25.45
N PRO A 373 9.59 -0.36 -24.30
CA PRO A 373 10.48 -0.17 -23.14
C PRO A 373 10.60 -1.40 -22.23
N PHE A 374 10.15 -2.58 -22.66
CA PHE A 374 10.07 -3.77 -21.82
C PHE A 374 10.37 -5.06 -22.58
N ILE A 375 10.70 -6.11 -21.84
CA ILE A 375 10.96 -7.46 -22.36
C ILE A 375 9.95 -8.46 -21.75
N GLU A 376 9.56 -9.46 -22.53
CA GLU A 376 8.63 -10.52 -22.10
C GLU A 376 9.41 -11.75 -21.63
N CYS A 377 9.07 -12.26 -20.45
CA CYS A 377 9.68 -13.43 -19.83
C CYS A 377 8.64 -14.51 -19.53
N HIS A 378 9.06 -15.77 -19.58
CA HIS A 378 8.18 -16.94 -19.46
C HIS A 378 8.53 -17.82 -18.26
N GLY A 379 7.55 -18.62 -17.81
CA GLY A 379 7.73 -19.67 -16.78
C GLY A 379 8.87 -20.65 -17.05
N ARG A 380 9.18 -20.93 -18.32
CA ARG A 380 10.26 -21.82 -18.75
C ARG A 380 11.68 -21.23 -18.64
N GLY A 381 11.84 -20.01 -18.14
CA GLY A 381 13.16 -19.38 -17.96
C GLY A 381 13.70 -18.65 -19.20
N THR A 382 12.84 -18.31 -20.16
CA THR A 382 13.20 -17.60 -21.40
C THR A 382 12.64 -16.19 -21.43
N CYS A 383 13.40 -15.22 -21.93
CA CYS A 383 12.91 -13.88 -22.25
C CYS A 383 13.18 -13.51 -23.71
N ASN A 384 12.30 -12.71 -24.33
CA ASN A 384 12.52 -12.18 -25.67
C ASN A 384 11.69 -10.91 -25.93
N TYR A 385 11.99 -10.24 -27.03
CA TYR A 385 11.12 -9.22 -27.62
C TYR A 385 10.26 -9.85 -28.72
N TYR A 386 8.99 -9.48 -28.74
CA TYR A 386 8.04 -9.95 -29.75
C TYR A 386 7.46 -8.78 -30.53
N ALA A 387 7.09 -9.03 -31.79
CA ALA A 387 6.43 -8.03 -32.64
C ALA A 387 5.06 -7.58 -32.11
N THR A 388 4.46 -8.37 -31.22
CA THR A 388 3.21 -8.06 -30.52
C THR A 388 3.39 -7.10 -29.35
N ASN A 389 4.63 -6.78 -28.96
CA ASN A 389 4.90 -5.90 -27.82
C ASN A 389 4.78 -4.44 -28.27
N HIS A 390 3.90 -3.68 -27.62
CA HIS A 390 3.65 -2.29 -27.94
C HIS A 390 3.77 -1.42 -26.69
N GLY A 391 4.51 -0.31 -26.81
CA GLY A 391 4.50 0.78 -25.84
C GLY A 391 3.66 1.95 -26.36
N PHE A 392 2.81 2.51 -25.51
CA PHE A 392 1.94 3.63 -25.84
C PHE A 392 2.38 4.87 -25.07
N TRP A 393 2.48 5.98 -25.80
CA TRP A 393 3.03 7.25 -25.32
C TRP A 393 2.03 8.36 -25.61
N LEU A 394 1.99 9.40 -24.77
CA LEU A 394 1.16 10.58 -25.09
C LEU A 394 1.74 11.26 -26.34
N SER A 395 0.86 11.57 -27.29
CA SER A 395 1.24 12.30 -28.50
C SER A 395 1.26 13.81 -28.26
N ILE A 396 2.02 14.50 -29.11
CA ILE A 396 2.00 15.96 -29.18
C ILE A 396 0.70 16.44 -29.85
N VAL A 397 0.07 17.48 -29.29
CA VAL A 397 -1.18 18.06 -29.80
C VAL A 397 -1.03 19.57 -29.94
N ASP A 398 -1.01 20.07 -31.18
CA ASP A 398 -0.97 21.50 -31.46
C ASP A 398 -2.25 22.19 -30.93
N GLN A 399 -2.10 23.34 -30.26
CA GLN A 399 -3.21 24.02 -29.59
C GLN A 399 -4.35 24.43 -30.54
N ASP A 400 -4.04 24.76 -31.79
CA ASP A 400 -4.99 25.12 -32.84
C ASP A 400 -5.70 23.92 -33.49
N LYS A 401 -5.26 22.69 -33.18
CA LYS A 401 -5.76 21.44 -33.79
C LYS A 401 -6.41 20.47 -32.81
N GLN A 402 -6.56 20.82 -31.54
CA GLN A 402 -7.11 19.94 -30.49
C GLN A 402 -8.48 19.32 -30.85
N PHE A 403 -9.34 20.09 -31.52
CA PHE A 403 -10.70 19.66 -31.91
C PHE A 403 -10.81 19.32 -33.41
N ARG A 404 -9.68 19.15 -34.10
CA ARG A 404 -9.66 18.73 -35.50
C ARG A 404 -9.38 17.23 -35.60
N LYS A 405 -9.78 16.63 -36.72
CA LYS A 405 -9.45 15.24 -37.02
C LYS A 405 -7.91 15.07 -36.99
N PRO A 406 -7.37 14.15 -36.18
CA PRO A 406 -5.94 13.88 -36.16
C PRO A 406 -5.44 13.42 -37.53
N MET A 407 -4.30 13.97 -37.98
CA MET A 407 -3.64 13.50 -39.20
C MET A 407 -2.92 12.18 -38.91
N SER A 408 -3.25 11.14 -39.66
CA SER A 408 -2.53 9.85 -39.57
C SER A 408 -1.10 10.02 -40.06
N GLN A 409 -0.14 9.55 -39.26
CA GLN A 409 1.28 9.60 -39.55
C GLN A 409 1.92 8.26 -39.19
N THR A 410 2.87 7.82 -40.01
CA THR A 410 3.71 6.66 -39.72
C THR A 410 5.14 7.14 -39.56
N LEU A 411 5.65 7.07 -38.32
CA LEU A 411 7.00 7.52 -37.98
C LEU A 411 7.97 6.33 -38.05
N LYS A 412 9.18 6.58 -38.54
CA LYS A 412 10.27 5.58 -38.60
C LYS A 412 11.40 6.00 -37.67
N ALA A 413 12.36 5.08 -37.46
CA ALA A 413 13.56 5.33 -36.67
C ALA A 413 14.22 6.68 -37.06
N GLY A 414 14.58 7.47 -36.04
CA GLY A 414 15.10 8.84 -36.21
C GLY A 414 14.09 9.95 -35.93
N GLY A 415 12.82 9.78 -36.29
CA GLY A 415 11.75 10.77 -36.07
C GLY A 415 10.71 10.39 -35.02
N LEU A 416 10.96 9.31 -34.26
CA LEU A 416 9.99 8.80 -33.28
C LEU A 416 9.78 9.77 -32.11
N LYS A 417 10.85 10.42 -31.64
CA LYS A 417 10.80 11.33 -30.48
C LYS A 417 10.02 12.62 -30.78
N ASP A 418 9.97 13.05 -32.04
CA ASP A 418 9.39 14.32 -32.48
C ASP A 418 7.87 14.42 -32.27
N ARG A 419 7.21 13.30 -31.99
CA ARG A 419 5.76 13.24 -31.75
C ARG A 419 5.40 12.72 -30.35
N VAL A 420 6.39 12.54 -29.47
CA VAL A 420 6.18 12.04 -28.11
C VAL A 420 6.21 13.19 -27.12
N SER A 421 5.14 13.31 -26.35
CA SER A 421 4.97 14.30 -25.29
C SER A 421 6.06 14.19 -24.23
N ARG A 422 6.58 15.33 -23.79
CA ARG A 422 7.51 15.40 -22.67
C ARG A 422 6.80 15.45 -21.33
N CYS A 423 7.54 15.12 -20.29
CA CYS A 423 7.06 15.17 -18.91
C CYS A 423 8.16 15.63 -17.96
N GLN A 424 7.74 16.08 -16.79
CA GLN A 424 8.62 16.42 -15.68
C GLN A 424 8.04 15.86 -14.38
N VAL A 425 8.88 15.25 -13.56
CA VAL A 425 8.51 14.80 -12.22
C VAL A 425 8.89 15.88 -11.22
N CYS A 426 7.91 16.26 -10.39
CA CYS A 426 7.97 17.41 -9.50
C CYS A 426 7.77 16.97 -8.05
N LEU A 427 8.53 17.58 -7.14
CA LEU A 427 8.41 17.43 -5.70
C LEU A 427 7.84 18.71 -5.09
N LYS A 428 6.87 18.61 -4.19
CA LYS A 428 6.28 19.78 -3.53
C LYS A 428 7.29 20.41 -2.59
N ASN A 429 7.49 21.73 -2.67
CA ASN A 429 8.36 22.45 -1.74
C ASN A 429 7.73 22.45 -0.34
N ARG A 430 8.56 22.57 0.70
CA ARG A 430 8.11 22.55 2.10
C ARG A 430 7.44 23.85 2.52
#